data_AF-A0A1L8D4L6-F1
#
_entry.id   AF-A0A1L8D4L6-F1
#
_cell.length_a   1.000
_cell.length_b   1.000
_cell.length_c   1.000
_cell.angle_alpha   90.00
_cell.angle_beta   90.00
_cell.angle_gamma   90.00
#
_symmetry.space_group_name_H-M   'P 1'
#
loop_
_entity.id
_entity.type
_entity.pdbx_description
1 polymer ?
#
loop_
_entity_poly.entity_id
_entity_poly.type
_entity_poly.pdbx_seq_one_letter_code
_entity_poly.pdbx_strand_id
1 'polypeptide(L)'
;MSQKQLNRFAVITKLIDGHITVKEAALCLELSERQIIRLKKGVLNEGPAFLIHKNKGRKPAHAISQDLVQKIVSLKKSNIYQRANFLHFQEILKEYEAISISSQKPSETKKNKPWIPPDSHYYKYGHKLIKKVTFEDSDRDILKMLEDIFLSKYA
;
A
#
# COMPACT_ATOMS: atom_id res chain seq x y z
N MET A 1 7.88 18.30 -1.49
CA MET A 1 7.24 17.28 -2.35
C MET A 1 8.14 16.06 -2.41
N SER A 2 7.61 14.85 -2.57
CA SER A 2 8.43 13.66 -2.84
C SER A 2 8.92 13.66 -4.30
N GLN A 3 10.03 12.99 -4.61
CA GLN A 3 10.55 12.84 -5.97
C GLN A 3 9.48 12.31 -6.94
N LYS A 4 8.68 11.33 -6.50
CA LYS A 4 7.57 10.80 -7.32
C LYS A 4 6.50 11.86 -7.63
N GLN A 5 6.25 12.79 -6.71
CA GLN A 5 5.28 13.88 -6.92
C GLN A 5 5.84 14.92 -7.89
N LEU A 6 7.14 15.21 -7.83
CA LEU A 6 7.82 16.10 -8.77
C LEU A 6 7.81 15.54 -10.20
N ASN A 7 8.16 14.26 -10.37
CA ASN A 7 8.10 13.60 -11.67
C ASN A 7 6.68 13.61 -12.25
N ARG A 8 5.67 13.31 -11.40
CA ARG A 8 4.26 13.40 -11.82
C ARG A 8 3.88 14.81 -12.26
N PHE A 9 4.32 15.84 -11.53
CA PHE A 9 4.05 17.22 -11.91
C PHE A 9 4.63 17.52 -13.29
N ALA A 10 5.91 17.22 -13.52
CA ALA A 10 6.58 17.48 -14.79
C ALA A 10 5.88 16.79 -15.99
N VAL A 11 5.47 15.53 -15.84
CA VAL A 11 4.76 14.80 -16.90
C VAL A 11 3.37 15.40 -17.14
N ILE A 12 2.63 15.75 -16.07
CA ILE A 12 1.29 16.35 -16.22
C ILE A 12 1.38 17.76 -16.83
N THR A 13 2.40 18.55 -16.50
CA THR A 13 2.64 19.86 -17.14
C THR A 13 2.83 19.69 -18.64
N LYS A 14 3.70 18.77 -19.08
CA LYS A 14 3.87 18.46 -20.52
C LYS A 14 2.58 18.02 -21.21
N LEU A 15 1.71 17.29 -20.51
CA LEU A 15 0.40 16.88 -21.00
C LEU A 15 -0.61 18.03 -21.08
N ILE A 16 -0.48 19.04 -20.22
CA ILE A 16 -1.28 20.26 -20.26
C ILE A 16 -0.82 21.14 -21.42
N ASP A 17 0.49 21.26 -21.61
CA ASP A 17 1.13 22.02 -22.70
C ASP A 17 0.93 21.37 -24.09
N GLY A 18 0.43 20.13 -24.13
CA GLY A 18 0.12 19.42 -25.38
C GLY A 18 1.31 18.72 -26.02
N HIS A 19 2.44 18.60 -25.32
CA HIS A 19 3.65 17.95 -25.84
C HIS A 19 3.57 16.42 -25.84
N ILE A 20 2.68 15.84 -25.03
CA ILE A 20 2.50 14.39 -24.92
C ILE A 20 1.01 14.03 -24.90
N THR A 21 0.69 12.81 -25.34
CA THR A 21 -0.68 12.30 -25.28
C THR A 21 -1.02 11.71 -23.91
N VAL A 22 -2.31 11.50 -23.63
CA VAL A 22 -2.77 10.84 -22.39
C VAL A 22 -2.21 9.43 -22.26
N LYS A 23 -2.09 8.70 -23.38
CA LYS A 23 -1.54 7.34 -23.45
C LYS A 23 -0.05 7.32 -23.11
N GLU A 24 0.72 8.24 -23.66
CA GLU A 24 2.15 8.39 -23.35
C GLU A 24 2.36 8.75 -21.89
N ALA A 25 1.59 9.69 -21.34
CA ALA A 25 1.68 10.07 -19.94
C ALA A 25 1.33 8.90 -19.00
N ALA A 26 0.34 8.09 -19.36
CA ALA A 26 -0.05 6.88 -18.63
C ALA A 26 1.10 5.86 -18.59
N LEU A 27 1.76 5.64 -19.73
CA LEU A 27 2.91 4.75 -19.84
C LEU A 27 4.12 5.27 -19.05
N CYS A 28 4.45 6.56 -19.16
CA CYS A 28 5.57 7.16 -18.43
C CYS A 28 5.42 7.12 -16.90
N LEU A 29 4.19 7.19 -16.38
CA LEU A 29 3.92 7.20 -14.94
C LEU A 29 3.46 5.85 -14.39
N GLU A 30 3.29 4.85 -15.26
CA GLU A 30 2.71 3.53 -14.92
C GLU A 30 1.34 3.66 -14.23
N LEU A 31 0.50 4.57 -14.73
CA LEU A 31 -0.85 4.84 -14.20
C LEU A 31 -1.90 4.60 -15.28
N SER A 32 -3.15 4.39 -14.86
CA SER A 32 -4.25 4.30 -15.82
C SER A 32 -4.56 5.66 -16.45
N GLU A 33 -5.06 5.66 -17.68
CA GLU A 33 -5.49 6.88 -18.38
C GLU A 33 -6.50 7.69 -17.55
N ARG A 34 -7.43 7.00 -16.87
CA ARG A 34 -8.38 7.65 -15.95
C ARG A 34 -7.68 8.42 -14.82
N GLN A 35 -6.61 7.86 -14.26
CA GLN A 35 -5.83 8.55 -13.23
C GLN A 35 -5.11 9.77 -13.82
N ILE A 36 -4.54 9.65 -15.03
CA ILE A 36 -3.91 10.78 -15.73
C ILE A 36 -4.90 11.92 -15.97
N ILE A 37 -6.10 11.63 -16.48
CA ILE A 37 -7.16 12.61 -16.70
C ILE A 37 -7.56 13.29 -15.38
N ARG A 38 -7.72 12.51 -14.31
CA ARG A 38 -8.01 13.04 -12.96
C ARG A 38 -6.89 13.97 -12.47
N LEU A 39 -5.63 13.57 -12.63
CA LEU A 39 -4.47 14.37 -12.24
C LEU A 39 -4.39 15.66 -13.06
N LYS A 40 -4.58 15.60 -14.38
CA LYS A 40 -4.64 16.76 -15.27
C LYS A 40 -5.71 17.76 -14.80
N LYS A 41 -6.94 17.28 -14.55
CA LYS A 41 -8.03 18.13 -14.05
C LYS A 41 -7.71 18.75 -12.69
N GLY A 42 -7.13 17.99 -11.76
CA GLY A 42 -6.75 18.49 -10.45
C GLY A 42 -5.63 19.54 -10.50
N VAL A 43 -4.61 19.32 -11.34
CA VAL A 43 -3.50 20.26 -11.53
C VAL A 43 -3.96 21.54 -12.24
N LEU A 44 -4.93 21.46 -13.16
CA LEU A 44 -5.53 22.66 -13.77
C LEU A 44 -6.26 23.54 -12.75
N ASN A 45 -6.92 22.94 -11.75
CA ASN A 45 -7.72 23.68 -10.77
C ASN A 45 -6.91 24.18 -9.57
N GLU A 46 -6.06 23.32 -8.99
CA GLU A 46 -5.35 23.57 -7.72
C GLU A 46 -3.82 23.68 -7.94
N GLY A 47 -3.33 23.53 -9.17
CA GLY A 47 -1.90 23.60 -9.48
C GLY A 47 -1.09 22.44 -8.87
N PRO A 48 0.20 22.66 -8.56
CA PRO A 48 1.06 21.62 -7.97
C PRO A 48 0.58 21.15 -6.58
N ALA A 49 -0.25 21.93 -5.90
CA ALA A 49 -0.78 21.58 -4.58
C ALA A 49 -1.65 20.31 -4.62
N PHE A 50 -2.35 20.05 -5.73
CA PHE A 50 -3.18 18.86 -5.91
C PHE A 50 -2.42 17.54 -5.73
N LEU A 51 -1.14 17.52 -6.13
CA LEU A 51 -0.29 16.34 -6.06
C LEU A 51 0.24 16.08 -4.65
N ILE A 52 0.13 17.07 -3.75
CA ILE A 52 0.44 16.89 -2.34
C ILE A 52 -0.62 15.96 -1.76
N HIS A 53 -0.20 14.96 -1.01
CA HIS A 53 -1.14 14.12 -0.28
C HIS A 53 -1.97 14.99 0.67
N LYS A 54 -3.30 14.94 0.59
CA LYS A 54 -4.18 15.86 1.35
C LYS A 54 -4.08 15.70 2.87
N ASN A 55 -3.69 14.51 3.35
CA ASN A 55 -3.40 14.29 4.78
C ASN A 55 -1.98 14.72 5.20
N LYS A 56 -1.16 15.26 4.30
CA LYS A 56 0.19 15.70 4.65
C LYS A 56 0.09 16.87 5.62
N GLY A 57 0.65 16.71 6.82
CA GLY A 57 0.63 17.73 7.87
C GLY A 57 -0.63 17.73 8.75
N ARG A 58 -1.65 16.92 8.42
CA ARG A 58 -2.82 16.76 9.29
C ARG A 58 -2.51 15.77 10.41
N LYS A 59 -2.64 16.21 11.67
CA LYS A 59 -2.60 15.30 12.82
C LYS A 59 -3.88 14.45 12.85
N PRO A 60 -3.79 13.13 13.16
CA PRO A 60 -4.99 12.31 13.33
C PRO A 60 -5.83 12.83 14.51
N ALA A 61 -7.13 12.58 14.49
CA ALA A 61 -8.05 13.07 15.53
C ALA A 61 -7.70 12.52 16.93
N HIS A 62 -7.15 11.30 16.98
CA HIS A 62 -6.69 10.65 18.21
C HIS A 62 -5.20 10.92 18.51
N ALA A 63 -4.58 11.91 17.85
CA ALA A 63 -3.22 12.31 18.20
C ALA A 63 -3.19 12.90 19.62
N ILE A 64 -2.17 12.52 20.38
CA ILE A 64 -1.88 13.14 21.68
C ILE A 64 -1.56 14.62 21.45
N SER A 65 -2.09 15.50 22.29
CA SER A 65 -1.82 16.94 22.21
C SER A 65 -0.33 17.22 22.43
N GLN A 66 0.19 18.27 21.79
CA GLN A 66 1.61 18.63 21.89
C GLN A 66 2.01 18.93 23.34
N ASP A 67 1.13 19.58 24.09
CA ASP A 67 1.33 19.98 25.48
C ASP A 67 1.45 18.75 26.38
N LEU A 68 0.60 17.73 26.17
CA LEU A 68 0.66 16.47 26.93
C LEU A 68 1.97 15.72 26.61
N VAL A 69 2.40 15.69 25.34
CA VAL A 69 3.71 15.14 24.97
C VAL A 69 4.85 15.87 25.69
N GLN A 70 4.83 17.20 25.71
CA GLN A 70 5.85 18.00 26.40
C GLN A 70 5.84 17.76 27.91
N LYS A 71 4.66 17.63 28.52
CA LYS A 71 4.51 17.27 29.95
C LYS A 71 5.16 15.92 30.23
N ILE A 72 4.84 14.88 29.45
CA ILE A 72 5.42 13.53 29.62
C ILE A 72 6.95 13.57 29.47
N VAL A 73 7.47 14.26 28.46
CA VAL A 73 8.92 14.37 28.23
C VAL A 73 9.61 15.08 29.39
N SER A 74 9.00 16.13 29.93
CA SER A 74 9.53 16.88 31.07
C SER A 74 9.54 16.02 32.34
N LEU A 75 8.46 15.29 32.60
CA LEU A 75 8.38 14.32 33.70
C LEU A 75 9.48 13.26 33.56
N LYS A 76 9.65 12.68 32.38
CA LYS A 76 10.69 11.64 32.17
C LYS A 76 12.11 12.16 32.41
N LYS A 77 12.36 13.43 32.10
CA LYS A 77 13.66 14.10 32.33
C LYS A 77 13.91 14.48 33.79
N SER A 78 12.86 14.57 34.61
CA SER A 78 13.01 14.87 36.03
C SER A 78 13.77 13.76 36.77
N ASN A 79 14.50 14.13 37.83
CA ASN A 79 15.29 13.18 38.63
C ASN A 79 14.42 12.06 39.24
N ILE A 80 13.13 12.33 39.49
CA ILE A 80 12.18 11.40 40.10
C ILE A 80 11.92 10.20 39.16
N TYR A 81 11.77 10.46 37.86
CA TYR A 81 11.35 9.44 36.89
C TYR A 81 12.45 9.01 35.92
N GLN A 82 13.65 9.58 36.02
CA GLN A 82 14.76 9.33 35.11
C GLN A 82 15.12 7.84 35.01
N ARG A 83 15.17 7.15 36.15
CA ARG A 83 15.60 5.73 36.26
C ARG A 83 14.50 4.71 35.93
N ALA A 84 13.24 5.13 35.82
CA ALA A 84 12.13 4.21 35.58
C ALA A 84 12.19 3.60 34.17
N ASN A 85 12.03 2.29 34.05
CA ASN A 85 11.80 1.63 32.74
C ASN A 85 10.47 2.12 32.13
N PHE A 86 10.26 1.95 30.83
CA PHE A 86 9.04 2.40 30.13
C PHE A 86 7.74 1.88 30.75
N LEU A 87 7.68 0.58 31.08
CA LEU A 87 6.49 -0.02 31.69
C LEU A 87 6.21 0.60 33.06
N HIS A 88 7.24 0.70 33.90
CA HIS A 88 7.14 1.30 35.22
C HIS A 88 6.79 2.80 35.15
N PHE A 89 7.35 3.53 34.18
CA PHE A 89 7.02 4.93 33.96
C PHE A 89 5.56 5.12 33.54
N GLN A 90 5.02 4.20 32.72
CA GLN A 90 3.61 4.24 32.33
C GLN A 90 2.67 4.01 33.52
N GLU A 91 3.00 3.07 34.41
CA GLU A 91 2.24 2.82 35.65
C GLU A 91 2.24 4.07 36.54
N ILE A 92 3.40 4.66 36.75
CA ILE A 92 3.55 5.91 37.52
C ILE A 92 2.71 7.03 36.92
N LEU A 93 2.74 7.22 35.60
CA LEU A 93 1.95 8.25 34.93
C LEU A 93 0.44 8.02 35.09
N LYS A 94 0.01 6.76 35.11
CA LYS A 94 -1.40 6.42 35.30
C LYS A 94 -1.86 6.67 36.74
N GLU A 95 -1.04 6.30 37.72
CA GLU A 95 -1.38 6.41 39.14
C GLU A 95 -1.28 7.84 39.68
N TYR A 96 -0.16 8.53 39.41
CA TYR A 96 0.14 9.82 40.04
C TYR A 96 -0.27 11.02 39.20
N GLU A 97 -0.27 10.87 37.87
CA GLU A 97 -0.53 11.99 36.95
C GLU A 97 -1.88 11.86 36.22
N ALA A 98 -2.61 10.75 36.43
CA ALA A 98 -3.85 10.40 35.73
C ALA A 98 -3.72 10.39 34.19
N ILE A 99 -2.51 10.16 33.67
CA ILE A 99 -2.21 10.13 32.23
C ILE A 99 -2.18 8.67 31.76
N SER A 100 -3.19 8.29 30.97
CA SER A 100 -3.23 6.98 30.32
C SER A 100 -2.62 7.05 28.93
N ILE A 101 -1.50 6.36 28.72
CA ILE A 101 -0.83 6.22 27.42
C ILE A 101 -0.97 4.78 26.96
N SER A 102 -1.27 4.56 25.67
CA SER A 102 -1.29 3.23 25.08
C SER A 102 0.12 2.62 25.06
N SER A 103 0.26 1.41 25.60
CA SER A 103 1.49 0.62 25.60
C SER A 103 1.80 0.10 24.20
N GLN A 104 2.35 0.91 23.31
CA GLN A 104 3.14 0.36 22.23
C GLN A 104 4.57 0.24 22.74
N LYS A 105 5.04 -1.00 22.95
CA LYS A 105 6.49 -1.25 22.99
C LYS A 105 7.10 -0.49 21.81
N PRO A 106 8.23 0.23 21.96
CA PRO A 106 8.88 0.88 20.82
C PRO A 106 9.01 -0.20 19.75
N SER A 107 8.21 -0.06 18.71
CA SER A 107 8.07 -1.12 17.73
C SER A 107 9.39 -1.15 17.00
N GLU A 108 10.17 -2.21 17.21
CA GLU A 108 11.16 -2.59 16.22
C GLU A 108 10.46 -2.52 14.88
N THR A 109 10.99 -1.72 13.94
CA THR A 109 10.44 -1.59 12.61
C THR A 109 10.42 -2.98 11.99
N LYS A 110 9.29 -3.70 12.12
CA LYS A 110 9.12 -5.02 11.55
C LYS A 110 9.31 -4.81 10.06
N LYS A 111 10.44 -5.26 9.52
CA LYS A 111 10.64 -5.29 8.07
C LYS A 111 9.46 -6.09 7.51
N ASN A 112 8.63 -5.46 6.68
CA ASN A 112 7.51 -6.14 6.04
C ASN A 112 8.10 -7.26 5.19
N LYS A 113 8.09 -8.49 5.71
CA LYS A 113 8.38 -9.67 4.92
C LYS A 113 7.09 -9.97 4.15
N PRO A 114 7.10 -9.96 2.80
CA PRO A 114 5.94 -10.41 2.05
C PRO A 114 5.62 -11.84 2.48
N TRP A 115 4.34 -12.16 2.63
CA TRP A 115 3.93 -13.51 2.99
C TRP A 115 4.33 -14.47 1.86
N ILE A 116 5.08 -15.51 2.22
CA ILE A 116 5.54 -16.54 1.30
C ILE A 116 4.85 -17.84 1.73
N PRO A 117 4.02 -18.45 0.86
CA PRO A 117 3.41 -19.73 1.18
C PRO A 117 4.49 -20.78 1.52
N PRO A 118 4.22 -21.70 2.45
CA PRO A 118 5.13 -22.80 2.76
C PRO A 118 5.41 -23.64 1.51
N ASP A 119 6.52 -24.35 1.50
CA ASP A 119 6.91 -25.18 0.34
C ASP A 119 6.01 -26.41 0.13
N SER A 120 5.09 -26.68 1.06
CA SER A 120 3.99 -27.64 0.86
C SER A 120 2.76 -27.04 0.15
N HIS A 121 2.74 -25.73 -0.12
CA HIS A 121 1.56 -25.05 -0.63
C HIS A 121 1.31 -25.33 -2.13
N TYR A 122 0.06 -25.63 -2.47
CA TYR A 122 -0.40 -25.98 -3.82
C TYR A 122 0.09 -24.98 -4.90
N TYR A 123 -0.03 -23.67 -4.66
CA TYR A 123 0.40 -22.63 -5.60
C TYR A 123 1.89 -22.68 -6.01
N LYS A 124 2.80 -23.07 -5.10
CA LYS A 124 4.24 -23.11 -5.39
C LYS A 124 4.66 -24.41 -6.08
N TYR A 125 4.24 -25.55 -5.52
CA TYR A 125 4.72 -26.88 -5.95
C TYR A 125 3.60 -27.91 -6.13
N GLY A 126 2.34 -27.56 -5.92
CA GLY A 126 1.19 -28.45 -6.16
C GLY A 126 1.07 -28.92 -7.60
N HIS A 127 1.47 -28.09 -8.56
CA HIS A 127 1.55 -28.48 -9.98
C HIS A 127 2.56 -29.61 -10.26
N LYS A 128 3.52 -29.86 -9.36
CA LYS A 128 4.46 -30.99 -9.46
C LYS A 128 3.88 -32.28 -8.88
N LEU A 129 2.92 -32.16 -7.96
CA LEU A 129 2.25 -33.29 -7.30
C LEU A 129 1.08 -33.82 -8.14
N ILE A 130 0.48 -32.98 -8.99
CA ILE A 130 -0.51 -33.41 -9.97
C ILE A 130 0.21 -34.10 -11.12
N LYS A 131 -0.06 -35.39 -11.35
CA LYS A 131 0.33 -36.04 -12.61
C LYS A 131 -0.31 -35.28 -13.76
N LYS A 132 0.49 -34.69 -14.63
CA LYS A 132 -0.01 -34.10 -15.87
C LYS A 132 -0.70 -35.21 -16.65
N VAL A 133 -1.99 -35.07 -16.90
CA VAL A 133 -2.69 -35.90 -17.87
C VAL A 133 -2.17 -35.45 -19.22
N THR A 134 -1.12 -36.11 -19.71
CA THR A 134 -0.79 -36.07 -21.13
C THR A 134 -1.82 -36.96 -21.79
N PHE A 135 -2.87 -36.34 -22.32
CA PHE A 135 -3.68 -37.03 -23.30
C PHE A 135 -2.74 -37.27 -24.49
N GLU A 136 -2.27 -38.51 -24.65
CA GLU A 136 -1.74 -38.98 -25.94
C GLU A 136 -2.88 -39.20 -26.94
N ASP A 137 -4.00 -38.52 -26.75
CA ASP A 137 -5.05 -38.43 -27.74
C ASP A 137 -4.51 -37.46 -28.78
N SER A 138 -4.31 -37.96 -30.00
CA SER A 138 -3.83 -37.14 -31.10
C SER A 138 -4.78 -35.95 -31.24
N ASP A 139 -4.31 -34.78 -31.68
CA ASP A 139 -5.17 -33.59 -31.86
C ASP A 139 -6.47 -33.90 -32.65
N ARG A 140 -6.45 -34.96 -33.47
CA ARG A 140 -7.62 -35.50 -34.18
C ARG A 140 -8.73 -36.02 -33.25
N ASP A 141 -8.39 -36.69 -32.16
CA ASP A 141 -9.35 -37.29 -31.23
C ASP A 141 -10.06 -36.20 -30.41
N ILE A 142 -9.32 -35.15 -30.03
CA ILE A 142 -9.89 -33.95 -29.40
C ILE A 142 -10.84 -33.23 -30.36
N LEU A 143 -10.43 -33.04 -31.62
CA LEU A 143 -11.27 -32.40 -32.64
C LEU A 143 -12.54 -33.21 -32.92
N LYS A 144 -12.42 -34.54 -33.05
CA LYS A 144 -13.56 -35.43 -33.28
C LYS A 144 -14.54 -35.43 -32.11
N MET A 145 -14.04 -35.44 -30.89
CA MET A 145 -14.88 -35.39 -29.69
C MET A 145 -15.60 -34.03 -29.56
N LEU A 146 -14.95 -32.92 -29.92
CA LEU A 146 -15.58 -31.60 -29.98
C LEU A 146 -16.65 -31.54 -31.08
N GLU A 147 -16.35 -32.09 -32.25
CA GLU A 147 -17.26 -32.15 -33.39
C GLU A 147 -18.55 -32.93 -33.04
N ASP A 148 -18.43 -34.08 -32.38
CA ASP A 148 -19.59 -34.86 -31.88
C ASP A 148 -20.41 -34.09 -30.83
N ILE A 149 -19.76 -33.39 -29.88
CA ILE A 149 -20.45 -32.62 -28.84
C ILE A 149 -21.20 -31.41 -29.42
N PHE A 150 -20.60 -30.71 -30.38
CA PHE A 150 -21.15 -29.46 -30.90
C PHE A 150 -22.11 -29.67 -32.08
N LEU A 151 -21.89 -30.68 -32.93
CA LEU A 151 -22.76 -30.95 -34.09
C LEU A 151 -23.93 -31.89 -33.78
N SER A 152 -23.90 -32.71 -32.72
CA SER A 152 -25.07 -33.49 -32.28
C SER A 152 -26.27 -32.63 -31.86
N LYS A 153 -26.06 -31.33 -31.59
CA LYS A 153 -27.14 -30.37 -31.32
C LYS A 153 -27.82 -29.81 -32.58
N TYR A 154 -27.28 -30.09 -33.77
CA TYR A 154 -27.77 -29.58 -35.05
C TYR A 154 -28.27 -30.68 -36.00
N ALA A 155 -28.33 -31.93 -35.55
CA ALA A 155 -28.91 -33.07 -36.26
C ALA A 155 -30.32 -33.41 -35.73
#